data_AF-A0A160UJN9-F1
#
_entry.id   AF-A0A160UJN9-F1
#
_cell.length_a   1.000
_cell.length_b   1.000
_cell.length_c   1.000
_cell.angle_alpha   90.00
_cell.angle_beta   90.00
_cell.angle_gamma   90.00
#
_symmetry.space_group_name_H-M   'P 1'
#
loop_
_entity.id
_entity.type
_entity.pdbx_description
1 polymer ?
#
loop_
_entity_poly.entity_id
_entity_poly.type
_entity_poly.pdbx_seq_one_letter_code
_entity_poly.pdbx_strand_id
1 'polypeptide(L)'
;MRQSRWTPSIIPADEPTVYLVADDFGRAGSAWRETDMEAADLETVIQDLMAGQYKRPIKVVAFNTSERWSEDVSKDVAREIQHRFVTSN
;
A
#
# COMPACT_ATOMS: atom_id res chain seq x y z
N MET A 1 31.74 -24.56 23.84
CA MET A 1 31.58 -23.83 22.56
C MET A 1 30.41 -22.87 22.73
N ARG A 2 30.64 -21.56 22.66
CA ARG A 2 29.59 -20.54 22.85
C ARG A 2 28.73 -20.55 21.59
N GLN A 3 27.44 -20.90 21.68
CA GLN A 3 26.53 -20.75 20.56
C GLN A 3 26.50 -19.27 20.18
N SER A 4 27.04 -18.95 19.00
CA SER A 4 26.87 -17.65 18.37
C SER A 4 25.37 -17.46 18.20
N ARG A 5 24.78 -16.53 18.96
CA ARG A 5 23.37 -16.15 18.83
C ARG A 5 23.24 -15.40 17.51
N TRP A 6 23.10 -16.14 16.41
CA TRP A 6 22.83 -15.59 15.09
C TRP A 6 21.37 -15.17 15.06
N THR A 7 21.10 -13.89 15.30
CA THR A 7 19.80 -13.30 14.96
C THR A 7 19.78 -13.01 13.47
N PRO A 8 18.80 -13.54 12.71
CA PRO A 8 18.60 -13.14 11.32
C PRO A 8 18.52 -11.62 11.23
N SER A 9 19.17 -11.05 10.23
CA SER A 9 19.01 -9.62 9.93
C SER A 9 17.57 -9.39 9.53
N ILE A 10 16.90 -8.48 10.24
CA ILE A 10 15.60 -7.93 9.83
C ILE A 10 15.78 -6.73 8.91
N ILE A 11 17.02 -6.36 8.57
CA ILE A 11 17.33 -5.27 7.65
C ILE A 11 17.01 -5.77 6.24
N PRO A 12 16.02 -5.17 5.58
CA PRO A 12 15.68 -5.52 4.22
C PRO A 12 16.78 -5.09 3.25
N ALA A 13 16.94 -5.81 2.14
CA ALA A 13 17.80 -5.41 1.04
C ALA A 13 16.91 -5.00 -0.13
N ASP A 14 17.01 -3.73 -0.54
CA ASP A 14 16.31 -3.14 -1.69
C ASP A 14 14.79 -3.37 -1.70
N GLU A 15 14.07 -2.63 -0.86
CA GLU A 15 12.61 -2.72 -0.80
C GLU A 15 11.93 -1.88 -1.89
N PRO A 16 10.89 -2.43 -2.54
CA PRO A 16 10.04 -1.66 -3.45
C PRO A 16 9.21 -0.62 -2.68
N THR A 17 8.62 0.32 -3.41
CA THR A 17 7.65 1.25 -2.85
C THR A 17 6.38 0.49 -2.45
N VAL A 18 5.94 0.70 -1.21
CA VAL A 18 4.75 0.09 -0.62
C VAL A 18 3.60 1.09 -0.60
N TYR A 19 2.40 0.64 -0.94
CA TYR A 19 1.17 1.41 -0.97
C TYR A 19 0.19 0.82 0.04
N LEU A 20 -0.25 1.64 1.00
CA LEU A 20 -1.26 1.28 1.99
C LEU A 20 -2.51 2.11 1.81
N VAL A 21 -3.66 1.47 1.98
CA VAL A 21 -4.97 2.13 1.92
C VAL A 21 -5.59 2.16 3.30
N ALA A 22 -5.96 3.35 3.76
CA ALA A 22 -6.81 3.52 4.92
C ALA A 22 -8.27 3.46 4.47
N ASP A 23 -9.04 2.63 5.16
CA ASP A 23 -10.45 2.40 4.89
C ASP A 23 -11.30 2.83 6.10
N ASP A 24 -12.47 3.40 5.84
CA ASP A 24 -13.41 3.80 6.89
C ASP A 24 -14.48 2.72 7.11
N PHE A 25 -14.52 2.16 8.32
CA PHE A 25 -15.51 1.17 8.75
C PHE A 25 -16.66 1.78 9.57
N GLY A 26 -16.70 3.10 9.71
CA GLY A 26 -17.84 3.85 10.23
C GLY A 26 -17.79 3.88 11.74
N ARG A 27 -18.74 3.22 12.42
CA ARG A 27 -18.75 3.17 13.89
C ARG A 27 -17.52 2.46 14.47
N ALA A 28 -16.90 1.57 13.70
CA ALA A 28 -15.66 0.90 14.09
C ALA A 28 -14.41 1.77 13.87
N GLY A 29 -14.56 2.97 13.33
CA GLY A 29 -13.47 3.88 12.99
C GLY A 29 -12.80 3.53 11.66
N SER A 30 -11.64 4.13 11.43
CA SER A 30 -10.83 3.93 10.23
C SER A 30 -9.54 3.20 10.57
N ALA A 31 -9.09 2.34 9.65
CA ALA A 31 -7.85 1.58 9.82
C ALA A 31 -7.14 1.37 8.48
N TRP A 32 -5.84 1.09 8.54
CA TRP A 32 -5.10 0.58 7.40
C TRP A 32 -5.56 -0.83 7.10
N ARG A 33 -5.88 -1.12 5.83
CA ARG A 33 -6.23 -2.48 5.41
C ARG A 33 -5.02 -3.37 5.51
N GLU A 34 -5.26 -4.59 5.98
CA GLU A 34 -4.29 -5.66 5.85
C GLU A 34 -4.06 -5.93 4.36
N THR A 35 -2.79 -5.88 3.97
CA THR A 35 -2.34 -6.03 2.59
C THR A 35 -1.18 -7.02 2.59
N ASP A 36 -1.19 -7.96 1.66
CA ASP A 36 -0.06 -8.87 1.46
C ASP A 36 1.18 -8.07 1.06
N MET A 37 2.35 -8.42 1.60
CA MET A 37 3.62 -7.77 1.26
C MET A 37 3.92 -7.81 -0.23
N GLU A 38 3.50 -8.86 -0.94
CA GLU A 38 3.72 -9.00 -2.38
C GLU A 38 2.64 -8.29 -3.23
N ALA A 39 1.53 -7.86 -2.61
CA ALA A 39 0.39 -7.21 -3.26
C ALA A 39 0.26 -5.72 -2.91
N ALA A 40 1.23 -5.16 -2.20
CA ALA A 40 1.22 -3.77 -1.76
C ALA A 40 1.84 -2.81 -2.80
N ASP A 41 1.93 -3.21 -4.07
CA ASP A 41 2.38 -2.37 -5.17
C ASP A 41 1.24 -1.49 -5.73
N LEU A 42 1.61 -0.48 -6.51
CA LEU A 42 0.66 0.49 -7.05
C LEU A 42 -0.41 -0.14 -7.95
N GLU A 43 -0.01 -1.08 -8.81
CA GLU A 43 -0.91 -1.66 -9.80
C GLU A 43 -1.98 -2.49 -9.08
N THR A 44 -1.56 -3.35 -8.16
CA THR A 44 -2.48 -4.18 -7.38
C THR A 44 -3.44 -3.32 -6.55
N VAL A 45 -2.94 -2.28 -5.87
CA VAL A 45 -3.79 -1.35 -5.11
C VAL A 45 -4.82 -0.65 -6.00
N ILE A 46 -4.45 -0.22 -7.21
CA ILE A 46 -5.40 0.39 -8.16
C ILE A 46 -6.46 -0.61 -8.59
N GLN A 47 -6.06 -1.84 -8.96
CA GLN A 47 -7.01 -2.88 -9.37
C GLN A 47 -8.00 -3.21 -8.25
N ASP A 48 -7.53 -3.33 -7.02
CA ASP A 48 -8.37 -3.62 -5.85
C ASP A 48 -9.33 -2.46 -5.52
N LEU A 49 -8.89 -1.21 -5.67
CA LEU A 49 -9.75 -0.03 -5.57
C LEU A 49 -10.84 -0.03 -6.64
N MET A 50 -10.49 -0.34 -7.89
CA MET A 50 -11.45 -0.43 -8.99
C MET A 50 -12.41 -1.61 -8.83
N ALA A 51 -11.93 -2.73 -8.28
CA ALA A 51 -12.72 -3.93 -8.00
C ALA A 51 -13.57 -3.82 -6.72
N GLY A 52 -13.49 -2.71 -5.98
CA GLY A 52 -14.28 -2.47 -4.77
C GLY A 52 -13.87 -3.31 -3.55
N GLN A 53 -12.61 -3.77 -3.49
CA GLN A 53 -12.06 -4.50 -2.33
C GLN A 53 -11.88 -3.62 -1.07
N TYR A 54 -12.01 -2.31 -1.26
CA TYR A 54 -12.03 -1.29 -0.22
C TYR A 54 -13.45 -0.70 -0.11
N LYS A 55 -13.98 -0.59 1.12
CA LYS A 55 -15.38 -0.24 1.33
C LYS A 55 -15.65 1.27 1.22
N ARG A 56 -14.80 2.07 1.86
CA ARG A 56 -14.77 3.53 1.86
C ARG A 56 -13.32 3.99 2.01
N PRO A 57 -12.47 3.81 0.98
CA PRO A 57 -11.09 4.24 1.03
C PRO A 57 -11.03 5.76 1.28
N ILE A 58 -10.29 6.17 2.31
CA ILE A 58 -10.17 7.58 2.72
C ILE A 58 -8.78 8.16 2.51
N LYS A 59 -7.76 7.30 2.34
CA LYS A 59 -6.38 7.71 2.10
C LYS A 59 -5.57 6.58 1.46
N VAL A 60 -4.66 6.95 0.58
CA VAL A 60 -3.58 6.08 0.10
C VAL A 60 -2.24 6.74 0.44
N VAL A 61 -1.40 6.04 1.19
CA VAL A 61 -0.02 6.47 1.49
C VAL A 61 0.94 5.54 0.78
N ALA A 62 1.94 6.13 0.14
CA ALA A 62 3.08 5.41 -0.38
C ALA A 62 4.30 5.69 0.49
N PHE A 63 5.18 4.71 0.62
CA PHE A 63 6.49 4.91 1.23
C PHE A 63 7.53 4.00 0.61
N ASN A 64 8.78 4.44 0.65
CA ASN A 64 9.94 3.65 0.27
C ASN A 64 11.04 3.86 1.32
N THR A 65 11.37 2.80 2.03
CA THR A 65 12.35 2.79 3.13
C THR A 65 13.79 2.85 2.60
N SER A 66 14.06 2.25 1.44
CA SER A 66 15.35 2.30 0.73
C SER A 66 15.68 3.74 0.29
N GLU A 67 14.69 4.44 -0.26
CA GLU A 67 14.80 5.81 -0.78
C GLU A 67 14.49 6.89 0.26
N ARG A 68 14.00 6.50 1.45
CA ARG A 68 13.72 7.36 2.60
C ARG A 68 12.63 8.42 2.38
N TRP A 69 11.50 8.02 1.79
CA TRP A 69 10.35 8.92 1.64
C TRP A 69 9.02 8.25 2.01
N SER A 70 8.03 9.08 2.33
CA SER A 70 6.63 8.69 2.49
C SER A 70 5.72 9.87 2.15
N GLU A 71 4.67 9.62 1.38
CA GLU A 71 3.77 10.64 0.86
C GLU A 71 2.30 10.18 0.82
N ASP A 72 1.38 11.13 0.97
CA ASP A 72 -0.04 10.93 0.72
C ASP A 72 -0.30 11.04 -0.79
N VAL A 73 -0.48 9.89 -1.45
CA VAL A 73 -0.62 9.76 -2.91
C VAL A 73 -2.07 9.62 -3.35
N SER A 74 -3.03 9.84 -2.46
CA SER A 74 -4.47 9.64 -2.70
C SER A 74 -4.96 10.32 -3.98
N LYS A 75 -4.48 11.54 -4.24
CA LYS A 75 -4.88 12.34 -5.41
C LYS A 75 -4.37 11.74 -6.72
N ASP A 76 -3.16 11.22 -6.72
CA ASP A 76 -2.53 10.68 -7.93
C ASP A 76 -3.12 9.31 -8.28
N VAL A 77 -3.36 8.47 -7.27
CA VAL A 77 -4.10 7.21 -7.43
C VAL A 77 -5.51 7.46 -7.97
N ALA A 78 -6.23 8.46 -7.43
CA ALA A 78 -7.57 8.79 -7.93
C ALA A 78 -7.57 9.24 -9.40
N ARG A 79 -6.55 9.99 -9.84
CA ARG A 79 -6.40 10.39 -11.25
C ARG A 79 -6.11 9.19 -12.14
N GLU A 80 -5.23 8.30 -11.71
CA GLU A 80 -4.88 7.11 -12.48
C GLU A 80 -6.10 6.22 -12.69
N ILE A 81 -6.90 5.99 -11.64
CA ILE A 81 -8.18 5.28 -11.74
C ILE A 81 -9.11 5.95 -12.77
N GLN A 82 -9.26 7.27 -12.72
CA GLN A 82 -10.08 8.01 -13.70
C GLN A 82 -9.58 7.83 -15.13
N HIS A 83 -8.26 7.89 -15.37
CA HIS A 83 -7.67 7.68 -16.69
C HIS A 83 -7.94 6.27 -17.24
N ARG A 84 -7.92 5.24 -16.39
CA ARG A 84 -8.19 3.85 -16.80
C ARG A 84 -9.64 3.63 -17.17
N PHE A 85 -10.58 4.23 -16.44
CA PHE A 85 -12.01 4.17 -16.78
C PHE A 85 -12.32 4.79 -18.15
N VAL A 86 -11.65 5.89 -18.51
CA VAL A 86 -11.83 6.54 -19.82
C VAL A 86 -11.28 5.70 -20.96
N THR A 87 -10.17 4.98 -20.73
CA THR A 87 -9.47 4.21 -21.79
C THR A 87 -10.09 2.81 -22.01
N SER A 88 -10.88 2.33 -21.05
CA SER A 88 -11.53 1.00 -21.13
C SER A 88 -12.92 1.04 -21.80
N ASN A 89 -13.35 2.19 -22.31
CA ASN A 89 -14.66 2.45 -22.90
C ASN A 89 -14.55 3.00 -24.33
#